data_AF-A0A553P8S0-F1
#
_entry.id   AF-A0A553P8S0-F1
#
_cell.length_a   1.000
_cell.length_b   1.000
_cell.length_c   1.000
_cell.angle_alpha   90.00
_cell.angle_beta   90.00
_cell.angle_gamma   90.00
#
_symmetry.space_group_name_H-M   'P 1'
#
loop_
_entity.id
_entity.type
_entity.pdbx_description
1 polymer ?
#
loop_
_entity_poly.entity_id
_entity_poly.type
_entity_poly.pdbx_seq_one_letter_code
_entity_poly.pdbx_strand_id
1 'polypeptide(L)'
;MILPMILALLHVLFDYCLFAHLKSKAVLKRLRRLFEDKKTLSYNELQWPKLPSHLALVSLEEDVSYLDMAHVLNWAIDIGIPCFSLFDTQGTIKANPREIYQALEGLLKDKGLKIKWHLNREGQRNGMNGLSQGADVQIALLDQTDGRTDIVRTAQMLAERCARGDLAVQDINEDLLDSSLQANHGLPDPDLMIRFGSLQSNMGFLPWQTRLTEMHSISSHHGIQQSELVQTHTRRESIKMGSALESFVNRMVSIITADGRNFIGTLKGFDQTINLILDDTHERIYSPAQGVERVVLGLHIVRGDNIALVGELDEDVDSRLDLQSMRADPIASMIH
;
A
#
# COMPACT_ATOMS: atom_id res chain seq x y z
N MET A 1 34.21 21.14 -31.92
CA MET A 1 34.72 21.25 -30.52
C MET A 1 33.86 22.12 -29.61
N ILE A 2 33.23 23.20 -30.11
CA ILE A 2 32.45 24.11 -29.25
C ILE A 2 31.13 23.51 -28.76
N LEU A 3 30.37 22.84 -29.64
CA LEU A 3 29.08 22.23 -29.30
C LEU A 3 29.13 21.19 -28.15
N PRO A 4 30.07 20.23 -28.11
CA PRO A 4 30.16 19.28 -26.99
C PRO A 4 30.57 19.94 -25.67
N MET A 5 31.35 21.03 -25.69
CA MET A 5 31.66 21.79 -24.48
C MET A 5 30.42 22.52 -23.93
N ILE A 6 29.59 23.08 -24.80
CA ILE A 6 28.33 23.72 -24.39
C ILE A 6 27.37 22.69 -23.79
N LEU A 7 27.25 21.51 -24.41
CA LEU A 7 26.39 20.44 -23.91
C LEU A 7 26.86 19.93 -22.53
N ALA A 8 28.17 19.72 -22.35
CA ALA A 8 28.74 19.32 -21.06
C ALA A 8 28.48 20.37 -19.97
N LEU A 9 28.61 21.66 -20.30
CA LEU A 9 28.31 22.75 -19.36
C LEU A 9 26.82 22.77 -18.98
N LEU A 10 25.91 22.56 -19.95
CA LEU A 10 24.47 22.49 -19.69
C LEU A 10 24.09 21.32 -18.80
N HIS A 11 24.70 20.13 -18.99
CA HIS A 11 24.47 18.99 -18.10
C HIS A 11 24.94 19.26 -16.67
N VAL A 12 26.15 19.82 -16.50
CA VAL A 12 26.65 20.17 -15.16
C VAL A 12 25.76 21.21 -14.48
N LEU A 13 25.26 22.20 -15.23
CA LEU A 13 24.33 23.20 -14.70
C LEU A 13 22.98 22.59 -14.33
N PHE A 14 22.45 21.68 -15.17
CA PHE A 14 21.20 20.98 -14.90
C PHE A 14 21.33 20.09 -13.66
N ASP A 15 22.40 19.31 -13.54
CA ASP A 15 22.67 18.44 -12.39
C ASP A 15 22.83 19.27 -11.11
N TYR A 16 23.52 20.42 -11.18
CA TYR A 16 23.64 21.33 -10.05
C TYR A 16 22.30 21.95 -9.65
N CYS A 17 21.48 22.39 -10.62
CA CYS A 17 20.13 22.91 -10.37
C CYS A 17 19.23 21.85 -9.75
N LEU A 18 19.28 20.61 -10.26
CA LEU A 18 18.52 19.49 -9.71
C LEU A 18 18.97 19.17 -8.29
N PHE A 19 20.29 19.10 -8.04
CA PHE A 19 20.85 18.89 -6.71
C PHE A 19 20.45 20.00 -5.73
N ALA A 20 20.56 21.27 -6.14
CA ALA A 20 20.15 22.41 -5.34
C ALA A 20 18.64 22.41 -5.04
N HIS A 21 17.81 22.01 -6.01
CA HIS A 21 16.36 21.88 -5.84
C HIS A 21 15.99 20.74 -4.86
N LEU A 22 16.66 19.59 -4.95
CA LEU A 22 16.47 18.47 -4.03
C LEU A 22 16.91 18.84 -2.60
N LYS A 23 18.07 19.50 -2.45
CA LYS A 23 18.56 19.98 -1.15
C LYS A 23 17.68 21.09 -0.57
N SER A 24 17.18 22.02 -1.37
CA SER A 24 16.30 23.09 -0.89
C SER A 24 14.95 22.53 -0.40
N LYS A 25 14.37 21.52 -1.08
CA LYS A 25 13.20 20.78 -0.59
C LYS A 25 13.49 20.09 0.75
N ALA A 26 14.64 19.44 0.89
CA ALA A 26 15.04 18.81 2.15
C ALA A 26 15.20 19.83 3.29
N VAL A 27 15.83 20.99 3.01
CA VAL A 27 16.00 22.09 3.98
C VAL A 27 14.66 22.71 4.36
N LEU A 28 13.78 22.99 3.39
CA LEU A 28 12.44 23.53 3.65
C LEU A 28 11.61 22.55 4.48
N LYS A 29 11.68 21.25 4.20
CA LYS A 29 11.03 20.22 5.04
C LYS A 29 11.57 20.25 6.47
N ARG A 30 12.89 20.45 6.65
CA ARG A 30 13.54 20.57 7.97
C ARG A 30 13.18 21.85 8.71
N LEU A 31 13.05 22.98 8.00
CA LEU A 31 12.61 24.26 8.57
C LEU A 31 11.14 24.24 8.97
N ARG A 32 10.27 23.60 8.18
CA ARG A 32 8.85 23.42 8.52
C ARG A 32 8.68 22.69 9.86
N ARG A 33 9.56 21.71 10.15
CA ARG A 33 9.61 21.00 11.45
C ARG A 33 9.93 21.89 12.65
N LEU A 34 10.62 23.02 12.46
CA LEU A 34 10.93 23.95 13.55
C LEU A 34 9.75 24.86 13.89
N PHE A 35 8.80 25.01 12.97
CA PHE A 35 7.67 25.95 13.07
C PHE A 35 6.30 25.27 13.24
N GLU A 36 6.20 23.94 13.09
CA GLU A 36 4.96 23.21 13.39
C GLU A 36 4.86 22.90 14.88
N ASP A 37 3.81 23.42 15.51
CA ASP A 37 3.46 23.16 16.90
C ASP A 37 3.34 21.65 17.15
N LYS A 38 4.14 21.14 18.09
CA LYS A 38 4.00 19.79 18.64
C LYS A 38 2.70 19.69 19.44
N LYS A 39 1.54 19.68 18.78
CA LYS A 39 0.33 19.15 19.38
C LYS A 39 0.47 17.64 19.44
N THR A 40 0.92 17.14 20.58
CA THR A 40 0.77 15.73 20.94
C THR A 40 -0.73 15.44 20.99
N LEU A 41 -1.26 14.75 19.98
CA LEU A 41 -2.64 14.30 20.00
C LEU A 41 -2.78 13.33 21.18
N SER A 42 -3.79 13.57 22.02
CA SER A 42 -4.13 12.69 23.13
C SER A 42 -4.58 11.35 22.55
N TYR A 43 -3.89 10.25 22.90
CA TYR A 43 -4.18 8.89 22.43
C TYR A 43 -5.64 8.46 22.66
N ASN A 44 -6.34 9.07 23.62
CA ASN A 44 -7.72 8.75 23.96
C ASN A 44 -8.77 9.09 22.87
N GLU A 45 -8.39 9.84 21.83
CA GLU A 45 -9.30 10.16 20.70
C GLU A 45 -9.19 9.15 19.54
N LEU A 46 -8.21 8.23 19.56
CA LEU A 46 -8.09 7.19 18.55
C LEU A 46 -8.79 5.90 18.99
N GLN A 47 -10.06 5.76 18.65
CA GLN A 47 -10.70 4.44 18.66
C GLN A 47 -10.51 3.79 17.30
N TRP A 48 -9.44 2.99 17.15
CA TRP A 48 -9.36 2.07 16.01
C TRP A 48 -10.38 0.94 16.24
N PRO A 49 -11.46 0.80 15.45
CA PRO A 49 -12.45 -0.25 15.67
C PRO A 49 -11.86 -1.66 15.54
N LYS A 50 -10.79 -1.82 14.75
CA LYS A 50 -9.98 -3.04 14.69
C LYS A 50 -8.51 -2.68 14.50
N LEU A 51 -7.68 -2.96 15.50
CA LEU A 51 -6.23 -2.81 15.43
C LEU A 51 -5.63 -3.90 14.53
N PRO A 52 -4.66 -3.57 13.66
CA PRO A 52 -3.92 -4.57 12.93
C PRO A 52 -3.09 -5.39 13.93
N SER A 53 -3.11 -6.71 13.76
CA SER A 53 -2.25 -7.62 14.52
C SER A 53 -0.79 -7.47 14.11
N HIS A 54 -0.53 -7.03 12.89
CA HIS A 54 0.81 -6.78 12.36
C HIS A 54 0.83 -5.57 11.41
N LEU A 55 1.72 -4.61 11.72
CA LEU A 55 2.00 -3.42 10.90
C LEU A 55 3.34 -3.56 10.18
N ALA A 56 3.32 -3.49 8.85
CA ALA A 56 4.51 -3.40 8.02
C ALA A 56 4.86 -1.94 7.70
N LEU A 57 6.11 -1.55 7.94
CA LEU A 57 6.70 -0.27 7.55
C LEU A 57 7.70 -0.53 6.43
N VAL A 58 7.37 -0.06 5.23
CA VAL A 58 8.14 -0.34 4.00
C VAL A 58 8.72 0.95 3.48
N SER A 59 10.03 1.13 3.63
CA SER A 59 10.74 2.30 3.11
C SER A 59 11.27 2.03 1.70
N LEU A 60 10.87 2.90 0.75
CA LEU A 60 11.38 2.90 -0.61
C LEU A 60 12.34 4.08 -0.88
N GLU A 61 12.67 4.85 0.15
CA GLU A 61 13.61 5.95 0.07
C GLU A 61 15.05 5.41 0.18
N GLU A 62 16.01 6.07 -0.48
CA GLU A 62 17.42 5.65 -0.46
C GLU A 62 18.06 5.85 0.92
N ASP A 63 17.67 6.91 1.64
CA ASP A 63 18.14 7.22 2.97
C ASP A 63 17.08 6.90 4.03
N VAL A 64 17.37 5.92 4.88
CA VAL A 64 16.49 5.54 5.99
C VAL A 64 16.83 6.35 7.23
N SER A 65 15.82 7.00 7.83
CA SER A 65 15.93 7.68 9.13
C SER A 65 15.50 6.73 10.24
N TYR A 66 16.46 6.16 10.97
CA TYR A 66 16.19 5.24 12.09
C TYR A 66 15.36 5.89 13.19
N LEU A 67 15.59 7.17 13.47
CA LEU A 67 14.87 7.91 14.51
C LEU A 67 13.39 8.09 14.15
N ASP A 68 13.10 8.48 12.90
CA ASP A 68 11.73 8.66 12.45
C ASP A 68 11.00 7.30 12.43
N MET A 69 11.65 6.23 11.94
CA MET A 69 11.09 4.87 11.97
C MET A 69 10.82 4.39 13.40
N ALA A 70 11.72 4.68 14.35
CA ALA A 70 11.53 4.37 15.77
C ALA A 70 10.36 5.16 16.38
N HIS A 71 10.14 6.41 15.99
CA HIS A 71 8.97 7.18 16.42
C HIS A 71 7.66 6.56 15.92
N VAL A 72 7.59 6.13 14.66
CA VAL A 72 6.40 5.45 14.12
C VAL A 72 6.12 4.16 14.88
N LEU A 73 7.15 3.35 15.12
CA LEU A 73 7.03 2.14 15.94
C LEU A 73 6.53 2.47 17.35
N ASN A 74 7.13 3.47 18.01
CA ASN A 74 6.72 3.88 19.35
C ASN A 74 5.25 4.30 19.40
N TRP A 75 4.77 5.09 18.43
CA TRP A 75 3.36 5.48 18.37
C TRP A 75 2.44 4.29 18.12
N ALA A 76 2.84 3.38 17.25
CA ALA A 76 2.05 2.18 16.95
C ALA A 76 2.01 1.19 18.14
N ILE A 77 3.10 1.09 18.90
CA ILE A 77 3.17 0.34 20.17
C ILE A 77 2.24 0.96 21.20
N ASP A 78 2.22 2.29 21.32
CA ASP A 78 1.30 2.99 22.24
C ASP A 78 -0.17 2.79 21.88
N ILE A 79 -0.47 2.62 20.58
CA ILE A 79 -1.80 2.28 20.09
C ILE A 79 -2.16 0.79 20.36
N GLY A 80 -1.19 -0.04 20.72
CA GLY A 80 -1.39 -1.45 21.07
C GLY A 80 -1.14 -2.45 19.94
N ILE A 81 -0.42 -2.07 18.89
CA ILE A 81 -0.04 -2.99 17.81
C ILE A 81 1.12 -3.88 18.31
N PRO A 82 1.02 -5.22 18.24
CA PRO A 82 2.00 -6.11 18.88
C PRO A 82 3.14 -6.56 17.95
N CYS A 83 2.93 -6.57 16.63
CA CYS A 83 3.89 -7.10 15.66
C CYS A 83 4.22 -6.06 14.59
N PHE A 84 5.49 -6.01 14.19
CA PHE A 84 6.01 -5.07 13.21
C PHE A 84 6.98 -5.72 12.23
N SER A 85 6.93 -5.30 10.97
CA SER A 85 7.98 -5.57 9.99
C SER A 85 8.59 -4.27 9.51
N LEU A 86 9.91 -4.15 9.55
CA LEU A 86 10.65 -3.07 8.92
C LEU A 86 11.32 -3.59 7.66
N PHE A 87 11.05 -2.96 6.52
CA PHE A 87 11.68 -3.28 5.25
C PHE A 87 12.26 -2.03 4.63
N ASP A 88 13.45 -2.14 4.06
CA ASP A 88 13.99 -1.15 3.15
C ASP A 88 14.58 -1.81 1.90
N THR A 89 14.50 -1.12 0.76
CA THR A 89 14.91 -1.69 -0.53
C THR A 89 16.39 -2.01 -0.61
N GLN A 90 17.24 -1.37 0.20
CA GLN A 90 18.69 -1.58 0.20
C GLN A 90 19.15 -2.57 1.28
N GLY A 91 18.24 -3.06 2.12
CA GLY A 91 18.57 -3.89 3.29
C GLY A 91 19.42 -3.19 4.35
N THR A 92 19.44 -1.86 4.35
CA THR A 92 20.23 -1.01 5.23
C THR A 92 19.89 -1.23 6.70
N ILE A 93 18.60 -1.34 7.03
CA ILE A 93 18.12 -1.56 8.40
C ILE A 93 18.56 -2.94 8.88
N LYS A 94 18.37 -3.96 8.05
CA LYS A 94 18.73 -5.35 8.34
C LYS A 94 20.24 -5.54 8.47
N ALA A 95 21.03 -4.81 7.68
CA ALA A 95 22.49 -4.79 7.75
C ALA A 95 23.01 -4.08 9.01
N ASN A 96 22.33 -3.03 9.48
CA ASN A 96 22.75 -2.20 10.61
C ASN A 96 21.69 -2.15 11.74
N PRO A 97 21.32 -3.29 12.32
CA PRO A 97 20.19 -3.36 13.25
C PRO A 97 20.42 -2.59 14.57
N ARG A 98 21.68 -2.34 14.94
CA ARG A 98 22.01 -1.60 16.17
C ARG A 98 21.42 -0.20 16.20
N GLU A 99 21.33 0.47 15.06
CA GLU A 99 20.84 1.85 14.98
C GLU A 99 19.35 1.93 15.31
N ILE A 100 18.53 1.02 14.75
CA ILE A 100 17.11 0.96 15.09
C ILE A 100 16.88 0.47 16.53
N TYR A 101 17.73 -0.44 17.03
CA TYR A 101 17.64 -0.91 18.42
C TYR A 101 17.84 0.23 19.40
N GLN A 102 18.90 1.01 19.22
CA GLN A 102 19.23 2.14 20.09
C GLN A 102 18.18 3.26 20.00
N ALA A 103 17.73 3.58 18.78
CA ALA A 103 16.69 4.58 18.57
C ALA A 103 15.38 4.20 19.27
N LEU A 104 14.97 2.93 19.18
CA LEU A 104 13.73 2.45 19.79
C LEU A 104 13.87 2.25 21.31
N GLU A 105 14.98 1.71 21.80
CA GLU A 105 15.25 1.54 23.24
C GLU A 105 15.23 2.89 23.97
N GLY A 106 15.77 3.95 23.35
CA GLY A 106 15.72 5.31 23.89
C GLY A 106 14.29 5.84 24.09
N LEU A 107 13.33 5.41 23.25
CA LEU A 107 11.92 5.82 23.33
C LEU A 107 11.10 4.94 24.29
N LEU A 108 11.49 3.68 24.46
CA LEU A 108 10.72 2.70 25.23
C LEU A 108 11.26 2.44 26.65
N LYS A 109 12.36 3.10 27.05
CA LYS A 109 13.07 2.88 28.32
C LYS A 109 12.16 2.87 29.55
N ASP A 110 11.17 3.75 29.59
CA ASP A 110 10.27 3.91 30.74
C ASP A 110 9.06 2.95 30.71
N LYS A 111 8.88 2.19 29.63
CA LYS A 111 7.69 1.33 29.41
C LYS A 111 7.89 -0.11 29.88
N GLY A 112 9.13 -0.54 30.13
CA GLY A 112 9.43 -1.89 30.62
C GLY A 112 9.04 -3.04 29.66
N LEU A 113 8.83 -2.74 28.38
CA LEU A 113 8.38 -3.70 27.37
C LEU A 113 9.50 -4.64 26.92
N LYS A 114 9.17 -5.91 26.72
CA LYS A 114 10.08 -6.91 26.14
C LYS A 114 9.89 -6.99 24.64
N ILE A 115 10.95 -6.64 23.90
CA ILE A 115 10.96 -6.67 22.43
C ILE A 115 11.67 -7.94 21.96
N LYS A 116 10.99 -8.73 21.12
CA LYS A 116 11.60 -9.83 20.37
C LYS A 116 11.96 -9.36 18.97
N TRP A 117 13.24 -9.45 18.64
CA TRP A 117 13.74 -9.12 17.31
C TRP A 117 13.88 -10.38 16.45
N HIS A 118 13.29 -10.36 15.27
CA HIS A 118 13.43 -11.40 14.26
C HIS A 118 14.37 -10.91 13.16
N LEU A 119 15.49 -11.61 13.00
CA LEU A 119 16.51 -11.28 12.00
C LEU A 119 16.95 -12.58 11.33
N ASN A 120 16.58 -12.75 10.06
CA ASN A 120 16.99 -13.89 9.26
C ASN A 120 18.21 -13.52 8.41
N ARG A 121 19.37 -14.13 8.66
CA ARG A 121 20.58 -13.91 7.85
C ARG A 121 20.87 -15.16 7.03
N GLU A 122 21.26 -14.98 5.76
CA GLU A 122 21.67 -16.11 4.93
C GLU A 122 22.76 -16.94 5.63
N GLY A 123 22.54 -18.25 5.72
CA GLY A 123 23.46 -19.19 6.37
C GLY A 123 23.36 -19.27 7.90
N GLN A 124 22.62 -18.37 8.56
CA GLN A 124 22.25 -18.51 9.97
C GLN A 124 20.79 -18.90 10.06
N ARG A 125 20.52 -20.20 9.92
CA ARG A 125 19.26 -20.77 10.43
C ARG A 125 19.29 -20.58 11.94
N ASN A 126 18.56 -19.58 12.44
CA ASN A 126 18.11 -19.64 13.81
C ASN A 126 17.20 -20.87 13.89
N GLY A 127 17.78 -21.98 14.36
CA GLY A 127 17.04 -23.20 14.62
C GLY A 127 15.82 -22.85 15.44
N MET A 128 14.67 -23.34 14.98
CA MET A 128 13.44 -23.38 15.76
C MET A 128 13.77 -23.84 17.18
N ASN A 129 13.69 -22.92 18.13
CA ASN A 129 13.51 -23.19 19.54
C ASN A 129 12.75 -21.98 20.11
N GLY A 130 11.42 -22.12 20.16
CA GLY A 130 10.55 -21.25 20.92
C GLY A 130 10.00 -20.04 20.18
N LEU A 131 8.70 -20.09 19.88
CA LEU A 131 7.82 -19.02 20.38
C LEU A 131 8.24 -18.74 21.83
N SER A 132 9.09 -17.74 22.05
CA SER A 132 9.27 -17.16 23.37
C SER A 132 7.93 -16.56 23.76
N GLN A 133 7.07 -17.39 24.34
CA GLN A 133 5.90 -16.94 25.09
C GLN A 133 6.42 -15.92 26.11
N GLY A 134 6.02 -14.65 25.96
CA GLY A 134 6.38 -13.57 26.89
C GLY A 134 7.13 -12.36 26.31
N ALA A 135 7.11 -12.13 24.99
CA ALA A 135 7.47 -10.82 24.42
C ALA A 135 6.22 -9.97 24.22
N ASP A 136 6.28 -8.70 24.63
CA ASP A 136 5.17 -7.74 24.49
C ASP A 136 5.10 -7.20 23.06
N VAL A 137 6.25 -7.05 22.40
CA VAL A 137 6.38 -6.53 21.05
C VAL A 137 7.30 -7.42 20.22
N GLN A 138 6.94 -7.69 18.97
CA GLN A 138 7.76 -8.44 18.02
C GLN A 138 8.09 -7.61 16.79
N ILE A 139 9.37 -7.59 16.38
CA ILE A 139 9.82 -6.77 15.25
C ILE A 139 10.72 -7.60 14.32
N ALA A 140 10.32 -7.77 13.07
CA ALA A 140 11.15 -8.37 12.03
C ALA A 140 11.87 -7.30 11.21
N LEU A 141 13.16 -7.52 10.95
CA LEU A 141 13.96 -6.71 10.04
C LEU A 141 14.14 -7.46 8.73
N LEU A 142 13.59 -6.90 7.66
CA LEU A 142 13.45 -7.54 6.37
C LEU A 142 14.15 -6.75 5.27
N ASP A 143 14.55 -7.45 4.22
CA ASP A 143 15.09 -6.90 2.98
C ASP A 143 14.56 -7.71 1.77
N GLN A 144 15.09 -7.43 0.57
CA GLN A 144 14.65 -8.10 -0.66
C GLN A 144 14.84 -9.63 -0.62
N THR A 145 15.74 -10.15 0.22
CA THR A 145 16.00 -11.59 0.32
C THR A 145 14.90 -12.34 1.08
N ASP A 146 14.08 -11.64 1.88
CA ASP A 146 12.95 -12.23 2.58
C ASP A 146 11.68 -12.33 1.71
N GLY A 147 11.73 -11.81 0.48
CA GLY A 147 10.64 -11.90 -0.50
C GLY A 147 10.78 -13.14 -1.40
N ARG A 148 11.07 -12.91 -2.69
CA ARG A 148 11.14 -13.99 -3.69
C ARG A 148 12.20 -15.04 -3.38
N THR A 149 13.36 -14.62 -2.85
CA THR A 149 14.43 -15.54 -2.50
C THR A 149 13.99 -16.52 -1.41
N ASP A 150 13.17 -16.07 -0.47
CA ASP A 150 12.63 -16.92 0.59
C ASP A 150 11.60 -17.94 0.08
N ILE A 151 10.80 -17.58 -0.92
CA ILE A 151 9.92 -18.51 -1.63
C ILE A 151 10.74 -19.61 -2.32
N VAL A 152 11.81 -19.24 -3.04
CA VAL A 152 12.70 -20.20 -3.70
C VAL A 152 13.36 -21.12 -2.66
N ARG A 153 13.87 -20.56 -1.57
CA ARG A 153 14.51 -21.32 -0.47
C ARG A 153 13.52 -22.30 0.18
N THR A 154 12.28 -21.87 0.39
CA THR A 154 11.23 -22.72 0.96
C THR A 154 10.87 -23.85 0.00
N ALA A 155 10.75 -23.56 -1.30
CA ALA A 155 10.53 -24.58 -2.31
C ALA A 155 11.68 -25.61 -2.37
N GLN A 156 12.94 -25.15 -2.33
CA GLN A 156 14.12 -26.02 -2.26
C GLN A 156 14.10 -26.91 -1.01
N MET A 157 13.80 -26.32 0.16
CA MET A 157 13.68 -27.06 1.42
C MET A 157 12.59 -28.15 1.35
N LEU A 158 11.41 -27.82 0.82
CA LEU A 158 10.31 -28.79 0.68
C LEU A 158 10.66 -29.89 -0.32
N ALA A 159 11.33 -29.56 -1.43
CA ALA A 159 11.81 -30.52 -2.40
C ALA A 159 12.86 -31.48 -1.80
N GLU A 160 13.79 -30.97 -0.98
CA GLU A 160 14.77 -31.79 -0.25
C GLU A 160 14.08 -32.75 0.73
N ARG A 161 13.07 -32.28 1.47
CA ARG A 161 12.27 -33.14 2.36
C ARG A 161 11.56 -34.25 1.59
N CYS A 162 11.04 -33.95 0.40
CA CYS A 162 10.45 -34.96 -0.47
C CYS A 162 11.49 -35.96 -0.97
N ALA A 163 12.66 -35.48 -1.40
CA ALA A 163 13.74 -36.34 -1.90
C ALA A 163 14.27 -37.32 -0.83
N ARG A 164 14.23 -36.92 0.45
CA ARG A 164 14.58 -37.80 1.59
C ARG A 164 13.45 -38.73 2.04
N GLY A 165 12.23 -38.54 1.54
CA GLY A 165 11.04 -39.28 1.96
C GLY A 165 10.41 -38.78 3.26
N ASP A 166 10.80 -37.59 3.75
CA ASP A 166 10.26 -36.98 4.98
C ASP A 166 8.87 -36.33 4.76
N LEU A 167 8.48 -36.12 3.50
CA LEU A 167 7.25 -35.44 3.07
C LEU A 167 6.81 -36.02 1.73
N ALA A 168 5.53 -36.33 1.54
CA ALA A 168 5.04 -36.70 0.23
C ALA A 168 4.67 -35.46 -0.59
N VAL A 169 4.88 -35.50 -1.90
CA VAL A 169 4.61 -34.34 -2.78
C VAL A 169 3.14 -33.90 -2.71
N GLN A 170 2.22 -34.86 -2.60
CA GLN A 170 0.78 -34.58 -2.44
C GLN A 170 0.41 -33.87 -1.13
N ASP A 171 1.31 -33.89 -0.13
CA ASP A 171 1.09 -33.21 1.15
C ASP A 171 1.53 -31.74 1.08
N ILE A 172 2.15 -31.30 -0.04
CA ILE A 172 2.46 -29.90 -0.27
C ILE A 172 1.18 -29.16 -0.71
N ASN A 173 0.68 -28.31 0.18
CA ASN A 173 -0.50 -27.48 -0.01
C ASN A 173 -0.24 -26.03 0.46
N GLU A 174 -1.25 -25.17 0.32
CA GLU A 174 -1.17 -23.75 0.72
C GLU A 174 -0.81 -23.60 2.21
N ASP A 175 -1.46 -24.34 3.11
CA ASP A 175 -1.19 -24.28 4.56
C ASP A 175 0.26 -24.64 4.92
N LEU A 176 0.83 -25.67 4.27
CA LEU A 176 2.21 -26.07 4.49
C LEU A 176 3.19 -25.01 3.98
N LEU A 177 2.87 -24.40 2.83
CA LEU A 177 3.70 -23.34 2.27
C LEU A 177 3.64 -22.07 3.13
N ASP A 178 2.44 -21.67 3.56
CA ASP A 178 2.18 -20.55 4.46
C ASP A 178 2.98 -20.69 5.76
N SER A 179 2.81 -21.82 6.45
CA SER A 179 3.49 -22.09 7.72
C SER A 179 5.01 -22.19 7.56
N SER A 180 5.51 -22.68 6.42
CA SER A 180 6.94 -22.75 6.12
C SER A 180 7.55 -21.36 5.88
N LEU A 181 6.85 -20.48 5.15
CA LEU A 181 7.28 -19.10 4.90
C LEU A 181 7.22 -18.26 6.19
N GLN A 182 6.12 -18.36 6.95
CA GLN A 182 5.97 -17.67 8.23
C GLN A 182 7.06 -18.05 9.24
N ALA A 183 7.50 -19.32 9.23
CA ALA A 183 8.60 -19.77 10.08
C ALA A 183 9.94 -19.07 9.79
N ASN A 184 10.14 -18.54 8.57
CA ASN A 184 11.39 -17.88 8.20
C ASN A 184 11.52 -16.46 8.77
N HIS A 185 10.40 -15.75 8.98
CA HIS A 185 10.40 -14.40 9.56
C HIS A 185 9.76 -14.31 10.95
N GLY A 186 9.07 -15.37 11.40
CA GLY A 186 8.59 -15.51 12.78
C GLY A 186 7.40 -14.63 13.15
N LEU A 187 6.70 -14.07 12.15
CA LEU A 187 5.55 -13.16 12.33
C LEU A 187 4.34 -13.64 11.52
N PRO A 188 3.10 -13.32 11.93
CA PRO A 188 1.92 -13.51 11.09
C PRO A 188 1.97 -12.59 9.87
N ASP A 189 1.05 -12.80 8.92
CA ASP A 189 0.92 -11.93 7.76
C ASP A 189 0.54 -10.49 8.18
N PRO A 190 1.04 -9.45 7.48
CA PRO A 190 0.72 -8.07 7.82
C PRO A 190 -0.73 -7.73 7.46
N ASP A 191 -1.47 -7.16 8.40
CA ASP A 191 -2.83 -6.65 8.14
C ASP A 191 -2.78 -5.26 7.48
N LEU A 192 -1.77 -4.46 7.84
CA LEU A 192 -1.59 -3.09 7.38
C LEU A 192 -0.14 -2.87 6.96
N MET A 193 0.05 -2.24 5.81
CA MET A 193 1.33 -1.79 5.28
C MET A 193 1.31 -0.28 5.10
N ILE A 194 2.28 0.40 5.70
CA ILE A 194 2.58 1.80 5.42
C ILE A 194 3.84 1.84 4.55
N ARG A 195 3.66 2.30 3.32
CA ARG A 195 4.71 2.48 2.33
C ARG A 195 5.20 3.92 2.31
N PHE A 196 6.49 4.11 2.51
CA PHE A 196 7.14 5.41 2.43
C PHE A 196 7.85 5.60 1.09
N GLY A 197 7.68 6.78 0.50
CA GLY A 197 8.31 7.17 -0.74
C GLY A 197 7.31 7.47 -1.86
N SER A 198 7.82 7.93 -3.00
CA SER A 198 7.00 8.34 -4.15
C SER A 198 6.58 7.18 -5.06
N LEU A 199 7.27 6.04 -4.97
CA LEU A 199 7.04 4.88 -5.82
C LEU A 199 5.77 4.13 -5.42
N GLN A 200 4.89 3.88 -6.39
CA GLN A 200 3.71 3.03 -6.22
C GLN A 200 4.03 1.55 -6.51
N SER A 201 5.07 1.02 -5.87
CA SER A 201 5.49 -0.39 -5.96
C SER A 201 5.73 -0.95 -4.57
N ASN A 202 5.70 -2.27 -4.39
CA ASN A 202 6.10 -2.91 -3.13
C ASN A 202 7.58 -3.31 -3.12
N MET A 203 8.28 -3.14 -4.24
CA MET A 203 9.73 -3.38 -4.39
C MET A 203 10.22 -4.71 -3.79
N GLY A 204 9.41 -5.77 -3.92
CA GLY A 204 9.75 -7.11 -3.46
C GLY A 204 9.37 -7.42 -2.00
N PHE A 205 8.71 -6.50 -1.29
CA PHE A 205 8.18 -6.74 0.05
C PHE A 205 7.17 -7.90 0.04
N LEU A 206 7.52 -8.99 0.74
CA LEU A 206 6.71 -10.16 1.08
C LEU A 206 5.52 -10.47 0.12
N PRO A 207 5.78 -10.87 -1.13
CA PRO A 207 4.74 -10.99 -2.15
C PRO A 207 3.66 -12.03 -1.84
N TRP A 208 3.99 -13.05 -1.05
CA TRP A 208 3.06 -14.11 -0.66
C TRP A 208 2.15 -13.64 0.48
N GLN A 209 2.76 -13.09 1.53
CA GLN A 209 2.09 -12.67 2.76
C GLN A 209 1.23 -11.42 2.58
N THR A 210 1.47 -10.62 1.52
CA THR A 210 0.77 -9.35 1.31
C THR A 210 -0.56 -9.46 0.56
N ARG A 211 -1.07 -10.68 0.34
CA ARG A 211 -2.29 -10.95 -0.43
C ARG A 211 -3.51 -10.16 0.05
N LEU A 212 -3.69 -10.02 1.37
CA LEU A 212 -4.84 -9.36 2.01
C LEU A 212 -4.44 -8.11 2.79
N THR A 213 -3.19 -7.66 2.65
CA THR A 213 -2.67 -6.52 3.39
C THR A 213 -3.23 -5.21 2.85
N GLU A 214 -3.79 -4.41 3.74
CA GLU A 214 -4.20 -3.04 3.41
C GLU A 214 -2.97 -2.16 3.22
N MET A 215 -2.88 -1.41 2.11
CA MET A 215 -1.68 -0.63 1.78
C MET A 215 -1.95 0.88 1.76
N HIS A 216 -1.21 1.63 2.57
CA HIS A 216 -1.25 3.09 2.62
C HIS A 216 0.09 3.68 2.22
N SER A 217 0.07 4.66 1.31
CA SER A 217 1.27 5.40 0.92
C SER A 217 1.39 6.70 1.71
N ILE A 218 2.55 6.94 2.32
CA ILE A 218 2.98 8.22 2.87
C ILE A 218 4.18 8.69 2.05
N SER A 219 4.23 9.97 1.72
CA SER A 219 5.24 10.50 0.79
C SER A 219 6.69 10.25 1.21
N SER A 220 6.96 10.16 2.51
CA SER A 220 8.30 9.98 3.07
C SER A 220 8.21 9.69 4.57
N HIS A 221 9.09 8.83 5.12
CA HIS A 221 9.18 8.62 6.57
C HIS A 221 9.88 9.79 7.28
N HIS A 222 10.64 10.60 6.55
CA HIS A 222 11.47 11.66 7.14
C HIS A 222 10.64 12.79 7.75
N GLY A 223 10.72 12.97 9.07
CA GLY A 223 9.94 13.96 9.79
C GLY A 223 8.44 13.69 9.75
N ILE A 224 8.06 12.42 9.65
CA ILE A 224 6.68 11.97 9.79
C ILE A 224 6.09 12.45 11.12
N GLN A 225 4.81 12.80 11.10
CA GLN A 225 4.07 13.19 12.29
C GLN A 225 3.12 12.09 12.75
N GLN A 226 2.80 12.09 14.05
CA GLN A 226 1.82 11.15 14.61
C GLN A 226 0.48 11.26 13.90
N SER A 227 0.05 12.47 13.54
CA SER A 227 -1.18 12.75 12.80
C SER A 227 -1.22 12.05 11.43
N GLU A 228 -0.09 11.88 10.75
CA GLU A 228 -0.02 11.17 9.47
C GLU A 228 -0.30 9.67 9.66
N LEU A 229 0.22 9.07 10.75
CA LEU A 229 -0.13 7.70 11.14
C LEU A 229 -1.63 7.59 11.45
N VAL A 230 -2.21 8.55 12.17
CA VAL A 230 -3.66 8.60 12.42
C VAL A 230 -4.45 8.73 11.12
N GLN A 231 -4.00 9.55 10.18
CA GLN A 231 -4.69 9.74 8.90
C GLN A 231 -4.71 8.47 8.04
N THR A 232 -3.72 7.58 8.15
CA THR A 232 -3.84 6.24 7.53
C THR A 232 -5.05 5.47 8.04
N HIS A 233 -5.44 5.68 9.31
CA HIS A 233 -6.68 5.16 9.87
C HIS A 233 -7.93 5.88 9.35
N THR A 234 -7.94 7.21 9.30
CA THR A 234 -9.11 7.93 8.77
C THR A 234 -9.30 7.63 7.28
N ARG A 235 -8.22 7.43 6.53
CA ARG A 235 -8.26 6.99 5.14
C ARG A 235 -8.73 5.54 5.02
N ARG A 236 -8.56 4.69 6.03
CA ARG A 236 -9.20 3.36 6.11
C ARG A 236 -10.73 3.48 6.21
N GLU A 237 -11.25 4.53 6.86
CA GLU A 237 -12.69 4.87 6.78
C GLU A 237 -13.09 5.46 5.42
N SER A 238 -12.20 6.18 4.75
CA SER A 238 -12.43 6.62 3.36
C SER A 238 -12.22 5.52 2.31
N ILE A 239 -11.46 4.45 2.55
CA ILE A 239 -11.37 3.24 1.71
C ILE A 239 -12.58 2.35 1.95
N LYS A 240 -13.15 2.41 3.17
CA LYS A 240 -14.56 2.10 3.40
C LYS A 240 -15.53 3.00 2.61
N MET A 241 -15.12 3.92 1.72
CA MET A 241 -16.01 4.38 0.63
C MET A 241 -16.35 3.28 -0.38
N GLY A 242 -15.76 2.09 -0.27
CA GLY A 242 -16.39 0.85 -0.75
C GLY A 242 -17.82 0.67 -0.23
N SER A 243 -18.17 1.26 0.94
CA SER A 243 -19.54 1.27 1.48
C SER A 243 -20.54 2.10 0.66
N ALA A 244 -20.09 3.11 -0.10
CA ALA A 244 -20.97 3.84 -0.99
C ALA A 244 -21.35 2.99 -2.20
N LEU A 245 -20.38 2.28 -2.80
CA LEU A 245 -20.62 1.38 -3.93
C LEU A 245 -21.33 0.10 -3.52
N GLU A 246 -21.13 -0.40 -2.30
CA GLU A 246 -21.93 -1.49 -1.72
C GLU A 246 -23.43 -1.20 -1.82
N SER A 247 -23.84 0.05 -1.56
CA SER A 247 -25.24 0.45 -1.67
C SER A 247 -25.78 0.42 -3.11
N PHE A 248 -24.88 0.45 -4.11
CA PHE A 248 -25.21 0.39 -5.54
C PHE A 248 -25.11 -1.02 -6.12
N VAL A 249 -24.62 -2.01 -5.37
CA VAL A 249 -24.57 -3.40 -5.85
C VAL A 249 -25.99 -3.90 -6.14
N ASN A 250 -26.15 -4.54 -7.29
CA ASN A 250 -27.42 -4.95 -7.91
C ASN A 250 -28.38 -3.80 -8.25
N ARG A 251 -27.89 -2.55 -8.31
CA ARG A 251 -28.67 -1.41 -8.82
C ARG A 251 -28.17 -0.97 -10.18
N MET A 252 -29.03 -0.28 -10.92
CA MET A 252 -28.66 0.37 -12.17
C MET A 252 -27.79 1.60 -11.87
N VAL A 253 -26.65 1.69 -12.54
CA VAL A 253 -25.70 2.79 -12.35
C VAL A 253 -25.28 3.40 -13.69
N SER A 254 -24.97 4.69 -13.66
CA SER A 254 -24.28 5.40 -14.74
C SER A 254 -22.82 5.65 -14.33
N ILE A 255 -21.91 5.21 -15.18
CA ILE A 255 -20.46 5.37 -15.03
C ILE A 255 -19.97 6.35 -16.07
N ILE A 256 -19.33 7.43 -15.63
CA ILE A 256 -18.61 8.35 -16.52
C ILE A 256 -17.12 8.09 -16.37
N THR A 257 -16.42 7.88 -17.48
CA THR A 257 -14.98 7.67 -17.50
C THR A 257 -14.21 8.96 -17.76
N ALA A 258 -12.92 8.96 -17.43
CA ALA A 258 -12.04 10.12 -17.62
C ALA A 258 -11.88 10.51 -19.11
N ASP A 259 -12.01 9.55 -20.02
CA ASP A 259 -12.06 9.76 -21.48
C ASP A 259 -13.44 10.20 -22.01
N GLY A 260 -14.42 10.45 -21.13
CA GLY A 260 -15.71 11.03 -21.50
C GLY A 260 -16.75 10.01 -21.99
N ARG A 261 -16.58 8.72 -21.70
CA ARG A 261 -17.56 7.69 -22.06
C ARG A 261 -18.59 7.54 -20.95
N ASN A 262 -19.81 7.14 -21.32
CA ASN A 262 -20.92 6.96 -20.40
C ASN A 262 -21.49 5.54 -20.51
N PHE A 263 -21.29 4.73 -19.48
CA PHE A 263 -21.78 3.36 -19.42
C PHE A 263 -22.94 3.24 -18.45
N ILE A 264 -24.03 2.61 -18.88
CA ILE A 264 -25.16 2.27 -18.03
C ILE A 264 -25.24 0.76 -17.91
N GLY A 265 -25.33 0.26 -16.69
CA GLY A 265 -25.46 -1.18 -16.44
C GLY A 265 -25.82 -1.47 -14.99
N THR A 266 -26.06 -2.74 -14.67
CA THR A 266 -26.27 -3.19 -13.29
C THR A 266 -24.92 -3.48 -12.64
N LEU A 267 -24.60 -2.81 -11.54
CA LEU A 267 -23.35 -3.06 -10.82
C LEU A 267 -23.41 -4.44 -10.13
N LYS A 268 -22.58 -5.40 -10.54
CA LYS A 268 -22.52 -6.73 -9.91
C LYS A 268 -21.44 -6.86 -8.85
N GLY A 269 -20.38 -6.09 -8.98
CA GLY A 269 -19.28 -6.13 -8.03
C GLY A 269 -18.20 -5.12 -8.35
N PHE A 270 -17.33 -4.92 -7.37
CA PHE A 270 -16.18 -4.05 -7.50
C PHE A 270 -15.00 -4.62 -6.69
N ASP A 271 -13.78 -4.23 -7.01
CA ASP A 271 -12.59 -4.59 -6.25
C ASP A 271 -12.00 -3.40 -5.46
N GLN A 272 -10.93 -3.66 -4.72
CA GLN A 272 -10.23 -2.66 -3.90
C GLN A 272 -9.62 -1.49 -4.72
N THR A 273 -9.51 -1.64 -6.04
CA THR A 273 -9.02 -0.60 -6.95
C THR A 273 -10.15 0.09 -7.71
N ILE A 274 -11.42 -0.17 -7.35
CA ILE A 274 -12.62 0.37 -7.98
C ILE A 274 -12.75 -0.11 -9.44
N ASN A 275 -12.22 -1.28 -9.79
CA ASN A 275 -12.63 -1.92 -11.04
C ASN A 275 -14.07 -2.38 -10.88
N LEU A 276 -14.96 -1.96 -11.79
CA LEU A 276 -16.39 -2.27 -11.71
C LEU A 276 -16.76 -3.38 -12.70
N ILE A 277 -17.58 -4.32 -12.23
CA ILE A 277 -18.20 -5.35 -13.05
C ILE A 277 -19.65 -4.96 -13.26
N LEU A 278 -20.02 -4.69 -14.50
CA LEU A 278 -21.36 -4.29 -14.91
C LEU A 278 -21.99 -5.39 -15.76
N ASP A 279 -23.26 -5.68 -15.49
CA ASP A 279 -24.09 -6.60 -16.26
C ASP A 279 -25.17 -5.84 -17.03
N ASP A 280 -25.68 -6.43 -18.13
CA ASP A 280 -26.63 -5.78 -19.05
C ASP A 280 -26.22 -4.35 -19.44
N THR A 281 -24.93 -4.17 -19.71
CA THR A 281 -24.32 -2.87 -19.95
C THR A 281 -24.59 -2.36 -21.37
N HIS A 282 -24.85 -1.07 -21.49
CA HIS A 282 -24.81 -0.34 -22.76
C HIS A 282 -24.07 0.99 -22.61
N GLU A 283 -23.37 1.41 -23.66
CA GLU A 283 -22.75 2.72 -23.74
C GLU A 283 -23.71 3.73 -24.37
N ARG A 284 -23.76 4.95 -23.83
CA ARG A 284 -24.48 6.09 -24.39
C ARG A 284 -23.54 7.01 -25.13
N ILE A 285 -23.77 7.15 -26.43
CA ILE A 285 -23.01 8.05 -27.30
C ILE A 285 -23.85 9.29 -27.59
N TYR A 286 -23.36 10.45 -27.13
CA TYR A 286 -24.02 11.75 -27.33
C TYR A 286 -23.51 12.42 -28.60
N SER A 287 -24.42 13.03 -29.35
CA SER A 287 -24.11 13.75 -30.60
C SER A 287 -24.97 15.01 -30.72
N PRO A 288 -24.42 16.11 -31.26
CA PRO A 288 -25.21 17.30 -31.57
C PRO A 288 -26.11 17.10 -32.79
N ALA A 289 -25.80 16.13 -33.66
CA ALA A 289 -26.51 15.90 -34.92
C ALA A 289 -27.58 14.80 -34.81
N GLN A 290 -27.38 13.79 -33.97
CA GLN A 290 -28.21 12.60 -33.88
C GLN A 290 -28.64 12.31 -32.44
N GLY A 291 -29.70 11.51 -32.29
CA GLY A 291 -30.17 11.05 -30.98
C GLY A 291 -29.09 10.27 -30.24
N VAL A 292 -29.23 10.17 -28.92
CA VAL A 292 -28.30 9.39 -28.10
C VAL A 292 -28.38 7.93 -28.54
N GLU A 293 -27.25 7.40 -29.01
CA GLU A 293 -27.12 6.02 -29.44
C GLU A 293 -26.80 5.12 -28.23
N ARG A 294 -27.42 3.94 -28.19
CA ARG A 294 -27.16 2.91 -27.16
C ARG A 294 -26.43 1.73 -27.79
N VAL A 295 -25.16 1.55 -27.44
CA VAL A 295 -24.34 0.42 -27.91
C VAL A 295 -24.33 -0.66 -26.84
N VAL A 296 -24.93 -1.82 -27.13
CA VAL A 296 -25.05 -2.93 -26.16
C VAL A 296 -23.72 -3.65 -26.01
N LEU A 297 -23.27 -3.85 -24.78
CA LEU A 297 -22.01 -4.49 -24.40
C LEU A 297 -22.22 -5.78 -23.59
N GLY A 298 -23.34 -5.90 -22.86
CA GLY A 298 -23.61 -7.04 -21.99
C GLY A 298 -22.76 -7.00 -20.72
N LEU A 299 -21.98 -8.04 -20.44
CA LEU A 299 -21.04 -8.04 -19.33
C LEU A 299 -19.82 -7.17 -19.67
N HIS A 300 -19.59 -6.12 -18.88
CA HIS A 300 -18.53 -5.15 -19.13
C HIS A 300 -17.74 -4.86 -17.85
N ILE A 301 -16.42 -4.73 -17.99
CA ILE A 301 -15.54 -4.38 -16.87
C ILE A 301 -14.94 -2.99 -17.14
N VAL A 302 -15.15 -2.07 -16.21
CA VAL A 302 -14.57 -0.72 -16.26
C VAL A 302 -13.41 -0.65 -15.27
N ARG A 303 -12.24 -0.22 -15.76
CA ARG A 303 -11.02 -0.14 -14.96
C ARG A 303 -11.06 1.10 -14.07
N GLY A 304 -10.77 0.94 -12.77
CA GLY A 304 -11.00 1.94 -11.74
C GLY A 304 -10.17 3.22 -11.88
N ASP A 305 -8.97 3.13 -12.45
CA ASP A 305 -8.14 4.30 -12.76
C ASP A 305 -8.70 5.17 -13.89
N ASN A 306 -9.65 4.67 -14.68
CA ASN A 306 -10.35 5.42 -15.72
C ASN A 306 -11.74 5.91 -15.27
N ILE A 307 -12.17 5.65 -14.04
CA ILE A 307 -13.51 6.04 -13.55
C ILE A 307 -13.45 7.46 -13.00
N ALA A 308 -14.31 8.33 -13.54
CA ALA A 308 -14.48 9.69 -13.05
C ALA A 308 -15.66 9.81 -12.08
N LEU A 309 -16.78 9.16 -12.40
CA LEU A 309 -18.02 9.25 -11.60
C LEU A 309 -18.83 7.95 -11.67
N VAL A 310 -19.47 7.62 -10.55
CA VAL A 310 -20.47 6.54 -10.42
C VAL A 310 -21.71 7.12 -9.77
N GLY A 311 -22.86 6.99 -10.42
CA GLY A 311 -24.14 7.43 -9.86
C GLY A 311 -25.23 6.36 -10.02
N GLU A 312 -26.03 6.15 -8.98
CA GLU A 312 -27.26 5.37 -9.08
C GLU A 312 -28.23 6.04 -10.06
N LEU A 313 -28.82 5.23 -10.94
CA LEU A 313 -29.75 5.68 -11.95
C LEU A 313 -31.15 5.19 -11.59
N ASP A 314 -32.10 6.11 -11.51
CA ASP A 314 -33.51 5.79 -11.32
C ASP A 314 -34.10 5.26 -12.63
N GLU A 315 -34.49 3.99 -12.65
CA GLU A 315 -34.99 3.29 -13.84
C GLU A 315 -36.31 3.87 -14.36
N ASP A 316 -37.19 4.35 -13.49
CA ASP A 316 -38.48 4.94 -13.85
C ASP A 316 -38.28 6.32 -14.49
N VAL A 317 -37.32 7.09 -14.00
CA VAL A 317 -36.96 8.38 -14.60
C VAL A 317 -36.27 8.15 -15.95
N ASP A 318 -35.32 7.23 -16.02
CA ASP A 318 -34.52 7.01 -17.21
C ASP A 318 -35.33 6.41 -18.37
N SER A 319 -36.27 5.50 -18.08
CA SER A 319 -37.17 4.91 -19.09
C SER A 319 -38.12 5.92 -19.74
N ARG A 320 -38.41 7.04 -19.07
CA ARG A 320 -39.24 8.14 -19.61
C ARG A 320 -38.47 9.10 -20.50
N LEU A 321 -37.14 9.02 -20.54
CA LEU A 321 -36.33 9.91 -21.37
C LEU A 321 -36.43 9.52 -22.84
N ASP A 322 -36.85 10.46 -23.69
CA ASP A 322 -36.76 10.30 -25.14
C ASP A 322 -35.34 10.57 -25.63
N LEU A 323 -34.50 9.55 -25.51
CA LEU A 323 -33.10 9.61 -25.93
C LEU A 323 -32.93 9.80 -27.45
N GLN A 324 -33.91 9.43 -28.26
CA GLN A 324 -33.83 9.57 -29.71
C GLN A 324 -33.98 11.04 -30.16
N SER A 325 -34.70 11.86 -29.41
CA SER A 325 -34.82 13.30 -29.66
C SER A 325 -33.79 14.14 -28.89
N MET A 326 -33.12 13.58 -27.89
CA MET A 326 -32.05 14.26 -27.14
C MET A 326 -30.83 14.55 -28.04
N ARG A 327 -30.32 15.79 -27.98
CA ARG A 327 -29.10 16.24 -28.67
C ARG A 327 -28.19 16.90 -27.65
N ALA A 328 -26.95 16.43 -27.55
CA ALA A 328 -25.97 16.95 -26.62
C ALA A 328 -24.56 16.73 -27.17
N ASP A 329 -23.64 17.61 -26.80
CA ASP A 329 -22.23 17.42 -27.13
C ASP A 329 -21.66 16.19 -26.38
N PRO A 330 -20.69 15.47 -26.98
CA PRO A 330 -19.95 14.43 -26.28
C PRO A 330 -19.35 14.96 -24.98
N ILE A 331 -19.31 14.12 -23.95
CA ILE A 331 -18.68 14.48 -22.67
C ILE A 331 -17.19 14.68 -22.94
N ALA A 332 -16.68 15.86 -22.62
CA ALA A 332 -15.27 16.16 -22.79
C ALA A 332 -14.42 15.31 -21.83
N SER A 333 -13.24 14.90 -22.29
CA SER A 333 -12.25 14.26 -21.43
C SER A 333 -11.89 15.18 -20.26
N MET A 334 -11.78 14.62 -19.07
CA MET A 334 -11.34 15.39 -17.91
C MET A 334 -9.86 15.77 -18.06
N ILE A 335 -9.58 17.06 -18.14
CA ILE A 335 -8.22 17.60 -18.14
C ILE A 335 -7.83 17.82 -16.67
N HIS A 336 -6.81 17.12 -16.19
CA HIS A 336 -6.31 17.24 -14.82
C HIS A 336 -5.34 18.40 -14.66
#